data_AF-A0A1A8XXA8-F1
#
_entry.id   AF-A0A1A8XXA8-F1
#
_cell.length_a   1.000
_cell.length_b   1.000
_cell.length_c   1.000
_cell.angle_alpha   90.00
_cell.angle_beta   90.00
_cell.angle_gamma   90.00
#
_symmetry.space_group_name_H-M   'P 1'
#
loop_
_entity.id
_entity.type
_entity.pdbx_description
1 polymer ?
#
loop_
_entity_poly.entity_id
_entity_poly.type
_entity_poly.pdbx_seq_one_letter_code
_entity_poly.pdbx_strand_id
1 'polypeptide(L)'
;MVFVGGAVAGLLITDPAMPAIRPTEDVDLVCQAVVLSDYHRVEAALRARGFVPDMRPEAPICRWQVGSVAVDVMPTLEKILGFANRWYPLALETAQAVALSGGRIIRLIAAPVFLATKLEAFDGRGEGDFLFSHDLGDLLAVVDGRDALRDECRISPPELRAYLAERFQGLLAQPAFMDALPGHLPGDAASQERLPDLLAKLNAIAGLQLP
;
A
#
# COMPACT_ATOMS: atom_id res chain seq x y z
N MET A 1 3.90 0.00 15.68
CA MET A 1 3.37 0.57 14.43
C MET A 1 3.92 -0.23 13.26
N VAL A 2 3.20 -0.23 12.14
CA VAL A 2 3.61 -0.86 10.89
C VAL A 2 3.65 0.22 9.82
N PHE A 3 4.73 0.26 9.05
CA PHE A 3 4.84 1.15 7.90
C PHE A 3 4.01 0.59 6.76
N VAL A 4 3.13 1.43 6.23
CA VAL A 4 2.24 1.14 5.11
C VAL A 4 2.39 2.25 4.07
N GLY A 5 1.62 2.20 2.99
CA GLY A 5 1.55 3.31 2.04
C GLY A 5 2.72 3.42 1.07
N GLY A 6 2.70 4.48 0.23
CA GLY A 6 3.59 4.58 -0.93
C GLY A 6 5.07 4.68 -0.55
N ALA A 7 5.38 5.29 0.60
CA ALA A 7 6.74 5.48 1.09
C ALA A 7 7.53 4.17 1.25
N VAL A 8 6.82 3.04 1.42
CA VAL A 8 7.45 1.72 1.59
C VAL A 8 7.25 0.78 0.41
N ALA A 9 6.58 1.22 -0.67
CA ALA A 9 6.39 0.40 -1.86
C ALA A 9 7.73 -0.10 -2.42
N GLY A 10 8.74 0.77 -2.46
CA GLY A 10 10.09 0.43 -2.94
C GLY A 10 10.84 -0.57 -2.05
N LEU A 11 10.42 -0.74 -0.79
CA LEU A 11 10.98 -1.78 0.10
C LEU A 11 10.35 -3.17 -0.15
N LEU A 12 9.22 -3.23 -0.86
CA LEU A 12 8.54 -4.47 -1.24
C LEU A 12 9.00 -5.00 -2.60
N ILE A 13 9.59 -4.13 -3.43
CA ILE A 13 10.19 -4.48 -4.71
C ILE A 13 11.52 -5.21 -4.46
N THR A 14 11.70 -6.35 -5.12
CA THR A 14 12.88 -7.21 -4.96
C THR A 14 13.72 -7.32 -6.22
N ASP A 15 13.18 -6.97 -7.38
CA ASP A 15 13.94 -6.90 -8.61
C ASP A 15 14.83 -5.64 -8.65
N PRO A 16 16.17 -5.78 -8.65
CA PRO A 16 17.09 -4.65 -8.69
C PRO A 16 17.09 -3.89 -10.02
N ALA A 17 16.51 -4.45 -11.08
CA ALA A 17 16.37 -3.77 -12.37
C ALA A 17 15.19 -2.78 -12.40
N MET A 18 14.34 -2.79 -11.38
CA MET A 18 13.20 -1.89 -11.30
C MET A 18 13.63 -0.43 -11.15
N PRO A 19 12.96 0.51 -11.82
CA PRO A 19 13.20 1.93 -11.64
C PRO A 19 12.90 2.36 -10.19
N ALA A 20 13.46 3.49 -9.79
CA ALA A 20 13.12 4.08 -8.50
C ALA A 20 11.60 4.39 -8.44
N ILE A 21 10.98 4.08 -7.30
CA ILE A 21 9.59 4.45 -7.07
C ILE A 21 9.43 5.98 -7.00
N ARG A 22 8.22 6.45 -7.30
CA ARG A 22 7.85 7.86 -7.15
C ARG A 22 8.10 8.31 -5.69
N PRO A 23 8.69 9.49 -5.45
CA PRO A 23 8.77 10.07 -4.12
C PRO A 23 7.38 10.30 -3.53
N THR A 24 7.20 10.02 -2.24
CA THR A 24 5.97 10.37 -1.51
C THR A 24 6.18 11.60 -0.64
N GLU A 25 5.10 12.33 -0.36
CA GLU A 25 5.14 13.53 0.48
C GLU A 25 5.01 13.20 1.97
N ASP A 26 4.48 12.01 2.27
CA ASP A 26 4.17 11.51 3.60
C ASP A 26 4.67 10.06 3.82
N VAL A 27 4.70 9.69 5.10
CA VAL A 27 4.96 8.33 5.59
C VAL A 27 3.73 7.83 6.32
N ASP A 28 3.14 6.73 5.85
CA ASP A 28 1.97 6.14 6.49
C ASP A 28 2.34 5.08 7.54
N LEU A 29 1.70 5.16 8.70
CA LEU A 29 1.86 4.25 9.82
C LEU A 29 0.50 3.75 10.29
N VAL A 30 0.38 2.44 10.47
CA VAL A 30 -0.76 1.84 11.18
C VAL A 30 -0.38 1.56 12.62
N CYS A 31 -1.25 1.95 13.55
CA CYS A 31 -1.14 1.66 14.96
C CYS A 31 -2.29 0.77 15.45
N GLN A 32 -1.99 -0.10 16.40
CA GLN A 32 -3.02 -0.92 17.04
C GLN A 32 -3.84 -0.03 17.97
N ALA A 33 -5.12 0.12 17.68
CA ALA A 33 -6.06 0.83 18.54
C ALA A 33 -7.45 0.18 18.43
N VAL A 34 -7.91 -0.45 19.52
CA VAL A 34 -9.21 -1.15 19.56
C VAL A 34 -10.30 -0.30 20.22
N VAL A 35 -9.88 0.73 20.94
CA VAL A 35 -10.72 1.79 21.52
C VAL A 35 -10.04 3.15 21.35
N LEU A 36 -10.82 4.23 21.43
CA LEU A 36 -10.34 5.60 21.26
C LEU A 36 -9.21 5.96 22.26
N SER A 37 -9.26 5.44 23.48
CA SER A 37 -8.22 5.69 24.49
C SER A 37 -6.87 5.08 24.14
N ASP A 38 -6.81 4.01 23.33
CA ASP A 38 -5.54 3.49 22.81
C ASP A 38 -4.92 4.48 21.82
N TYR A 39 -5.75 5.05 20.96
CA TYR A 39 -5.30 6.05 19.99
C TYR A 39 -4.80 7.32 20.70
N HIS A 40 -5.51 7.82 21.73
CA HIS A 40 -5.02 8.94 22.53
C HIS A 40 -3.64 8.70 23.17
N ARG A 41 -3.33 7.46 23.57
CA ARG A 41 -1.97 7.10 24.07
C ARG A 41 -0.93 7.20 22.97
N VAL A 42 -1.26 6.77 21.76
CA VAL A 42 -0.40 6.94 20.58
C VAL A 42 -0.16 8.42 20.32
N GLU A 43 -1.21 9.23 20.29
CA GLU A 43 -1.07 10.69 20.10
C GLU A 43 -0.19 11.35 21.17
N ALA A 44 -0.37 10.99 22.44
CA ALA A 44 0.47 11.51 23.52
C ALA A 44 1.94 11.13 23.33
N ALA A 45 2.22 9.90 22.89
CA ALA A 45 3.58 9.43 22.61
C ALA A 45 4.21 10.11 21.39
N LEU A 46 3.42 10.49 20.39
CA LEU A 46 3.83 11.30 19.24
C LEU A 46 4.18 12.72 19.68
N ARG A 47 3.29 13.39 20.43
CA ARG A 47 3.52 14.75 20.96
C ARG A 47 4.79 14.81 21.82
N ALA A 48 5.01 13.81 22.69
CA ALA A 48 6.21 13.70 23.52
C ALA A 48 7.52 13.55 22.70
N ARG A 49 7.43 13.13 21.43
CA ARG A 49 8.54 13.02 20.48
C ARG A 49 8.66 14.20 19.52
N GLY A 50 7.89 15.26 19.75
CA GLY A 50 7.92 16.49 18.95
C GLY A 50 7.06 16.45 17.69
N PHE A 51 6.18 15.46 17.55
CA PHE A 51 5.18 15.48 16.47
C PHE A 51 4.06 16.46 16.82
N VAL A 52 3.60 17.20 15.83
CA VAL A 52 2.46 18.11 15.96
C VAL A 52 1.34 17.71 15.00
N PRO A 53 0.06 17.74 15.41
CA PRO A 53 -1.05 17.52 14.48
C PRO A 53 -1.00 18.54 13.34
N ASP A 54 -1.28 18.08 12.12
CA ASP A 54 -1.39 18.96 10.98
C ASP A 54 -2.77 19.60 10.93
N MET A 55 -2.84 20.90 11.23
CA MET A 55 -4.10 21.65 11.34
C MET A 55 -4.49 22.36 10.04
N ARG A 56 -3.79 22.08 8.92
CA ARG A 56 -4.14 22.66 7.61
C ARG A 56 -5.52 22.14 7.17
N PRO A 57 -6.38 22.96 6.52
CA PRO A 57 -7.74 22.55 6.16
C PRO A 57 -7.82 21.27 5.32
N GLU A 58 -6.84 21.06 4.43
CA GLU A 58 -6.78 19.91 3.53
C GLU A 58 -6.06 18.69 4.15
N ALA A 59 -5.52 18.81 5.37
CA ALA A 59 -4.79 17.74 6.00
C ALA A 59 -5.75 16.67 6.55
N PRO A 60 -5.53 15.37 6.24
CA PRO A 60 -6.25 14.29 6.90
C PRO A 60 -6.10 14.38 8.41
N ILE A 61 -7.15 14.03 9.15
CA ILE A 61 -7.16 14.06 10.62
C ILE A 61 -6.09 13.16 11.27
N CYS A 62 -5.58 12.16 10.54
CA CYS A 62 -4.51 11.29 10.99
C CYS A 62 -3.11 11.89 10.77
N ARG A 63 -2.99 13.06 10.14
CA ARG A 63 -1.72 13.64 9.71
C ARG A 63 -1.00 14.38 10.84
N TRP A 64 0.28 14.06 10.98
CA TRP A 64 1.22 14.68 11.89
C TRP A 64 2.40 15.27 11.12
N GLN A 65 3.06 16.25 11.70
CA GLN A 65 4.33 16.79 11.19
C GLN A 65 5.44 16.54 12.21
N VAL A 66 6.61 16.14 11.72
CA VAL A 66 7.85 16.06 12.48
C VAL A 66 8.99 16.65 11.65
N GLY A 67 9.51 17.82 12.06
CA GLY A 67 10.41 18.59 11.22
C GLY A 67 9.75 18.92 9.87
N SER A 68 10.36 18.51 8.76
CA SER A 68 9.83 18.69 7.41
C SER A 68 9.04 17.49 6.88
N VAL A 69 8.81 16.45 7.68
CA VAL A 69 8.19 15.19 7.24
C VAL A 69 6.75 15.12 7.71
N ALA A 70 5.83 14.88 6.78
CA ALA A 70 4.45 14.52 7.08
C ALA A 70 4.35 13.01 7.39
N VAL A 71 3.60 12.67 8.43
CA VAL A 71 3.42 11.28 8.87
C VAL A 71 1.95 11.04 9.20
N ASP A 72 1.34 10.10 8.51
CA ASP A 72 -0.04 9.71 8.74
C ASP A 72 -0.09 8.54 9.71
N VAL A 73 -0.71 8.73 10.87
CA VAL A 73 -0.81 7.68 11.89
C VAL A 73 -2.26 7.24 12.00
N MET A 74 -2.57 6.12 11.36
CA MET A 74 -3.92 5.60 11.23
C MET A 74 -4.19 4.48 12.27
N PRO A 75 -5.37 4.47 12.92
CA PRO A 75 -5.79 3.37 13.76
C PRO A 75 -6.38 2.21 12.94
N THR A 76 -6.54 1.06 13.59
CA THR A 76 -7.15 -0.13 12.99
C THR A 76 -8.67 -0.09 12.82
N LEU A 77 -9.37 0.79 13.55
CA LEU A 77 -10.83 0.77 13.60
C LEU A 77 -11.43 2.09 13.12
N GLU A 78 -12.40 1.98 12.22
CA GLU A 78 -13.09 3.10 11.60
C GLU A 78 -13.72 4.05 12.64
N LYS A 79 -14.33 3.49 13.68
CA LYS A 79 -14.95 4.25 14.79
C LYS A 79 -14.02 5.22 15.53
N ILE A 80 -12.71 5.20 15.26
CA ILE A 80 -11.73 6.07 15.93
C ILE A 80 -11.55 7.38 15.16
N LEU A 81 -11.36 7.34 13.83
CA LEU A 81 -11.15 8.53 13.00
C LEU A 81 -12.24 8.76 11.93
N GLY A 82 -13.27 7.92 11.87
CA GLY A 82 -14.33 7.97 10.87
C GLY A 82 -13.97 7.31 9.53
N PHE A 83 -12.79 6.72 9.42
CA PHE A 83 -12.36 5.89 8.29
C PHE A 83 -11.34 4.85 8.76
N ALA A 84 -11.32 3.68 8.12
CA ALA A 84 -10.25 2.71 8.26
C ALA A 84 -10.17 1.84 7.01
N ASN A 85 -8.98 1.30 6.76
CA ASN A 85 -8.82 0.25 5.77
C ASN A 85 -9.06 -1.10 6.45
N ARG A 86 -9.93 -1.93 5.87
CA ARG A 86 -10.30 -3.24 6.44
C ARG A 86 -9.10 -4.18 6.64
N TRP A 87 -7.99 -3.94 5.92
CA TRP A 87 -6.78 -4.78 5.98
C TRP A 87 -5.76 -4.33 7.02
N TYR A 88 -5.97 -3.21 7.72
CA TYR A 88 -5.04 -2.75 8.76
C TYR A 88 -4.83 -3.72 9.93
N PRO A 89 -5.84 -4.45 10.43
CA PRO A 89 -5.61 -5.52 11.40
C PRO A 89 -4.65 -6.59 10.87
N LEU A 90 -4.86 -7.06 9.63
CA LEU A 90 -3.98 -8.07 9.02
C LEU A 90 -2.58 -7.52 8.74
N ALA A 91 -2.45 -6.24 8.41
CA ALA A 91 -1.15 -5.58 8.26
C ALA A 91 -0.37 -5.58 9.57
N LEU A 92 -1.03 -5.35 10.72
CA LEU A 92 -0.38 -5.45 12.03
C LEU A 92 0.04 -6.87 12.40
N GLU A 93 -0.76 -7.87 12.02
CA GLU A 93 -0.49 -9.27 12.32
C GLU A 93 0.67 -9.82 11.49
N THR A 94 0.70 -9.51 10.20
CA THR A 94 1.62 -10.11 9.21
C THR A 94 2.89 -9.30 8.97
N ALA A 95 2.99 -8.08 9.52
CA ALA A 95 4.14 -7.22 9.27
C ALA A 95 5.47 -7.84 9.70
N GLN A 96 6.45 -7.73 8.82
CA GLN A 96 7.77 -8.33 8.95
C GLN A 96 8.81 -7.29 9.38
N ALA A 97 9.82 -7.72 10.12
CA ALA A 97 10.94 -6.88 10.49
C ALA A 97 11.90 -6.71 9.28
N VAL A 98 12.15 -5.47 8.88
CA VAL A 98 13.07 -5.15 7.76
C VAL A 98 14.07 -4.10 8.21
N ALA A 99 15.34 -4.33 7.90
CA ALA A 99 16.41 -3.37 8.14
C ALA A 99 16.47 -2.36 6.99
N LEU A 100 16.38 -1.08 7.31
CA LEU A 100 16.68 0.01 6.39
C LEU A 100 18.19 0.11 6.15
N SER A 101 18.60 0.82 5.09
CA SER A 101 20.03 1.03 4.75
C SER A 101 20.87 1.60 5.90
N GLY A 102 20.27 2.40 6.79
CA GLY A 102 20.89 2.93 8.00
C GLY A 102 20.89 1.98 9.21
N GLY A 103 20.55 0.70 9.05
CA GLY A 103 20.52 -0.32 10.10
C GLY A 103 19.30 -0.28 11.03
N ARG A 104 18.42 0.72 10.89
CA ARG A 104 17.18 0.82 11.66
C ARG A 104 16.21 -0.27 11.22
N ILE A 105 15.67 -1.01 12.18
CA ILE A 105 14.67 -2.03 11.92
C ILE A 105 13.28 -1.40 12.01
N ILE A 106 12.48 -1.60 10.97
CA ILE A 106 11.07 -1.21 10.93
C ILE A 106 10.18 -2.45 10.82
N ARG A 107 8.90 -2.31 11.15
CA ARG A 107 7.88 -3.31 10.81
C ARG A 107 7.23 -2.90 9.49
N LEU A 108 7.49 -3.67 8.44
CA LEU A 108 6.99 -3.44 7.09
C LEU A 108 5.77 -4.32 6.83
N ILE A 109 4.74 -3.74 6.21
CA ILE A 109 3.56 -4.48 5.75
C ILE A 109 3.93 -5.63 4.80
N ALA A 110 3.25 -6.78 4.89
CA ALA A 110 3.44 -7.87 3.93
C ALA A 110 2.89 -7.49 2.55
N ALA A 111 3.58 -7.87 1.46
CA ALA A 111 3.24 -7.43 0.11
C ALA A 111 1.77 -7.74 -0.29
N PRO A 112 1.21 -8.94 -0.09
CA PRO A 112 -0.21 -9.20 -0.42
C PRO A 112 -1.19 -8.28 0.32
N VAL A 113 -0.87 -7.92 1.58
CA VAL A 113 -1.71 -7.01 2.37
C VAL A 113 -1.55 -5.58 1.87
N PHE A 114 -0.35 -5.18 1.44
CA PHE A 114 -0.11 -3.89 0.79
C PHE A 114 -0.98 -3.69 -0.44
N LEU A 115 -1.02 -4.69 -1.35
CA LEU A 115 -1.91 -4.67 -2.53
C LEU A 115 -3.36 -4.40 -2.11
N ALA A 116 -3.84 -5.12 -1.10
CA ALA A 116 -5.21 -4.97 -0.64
C ALA A 116 -5.48 -3.59 -0.02
N THR A 117 -4.52 -3.02 0.71
CA THR A 117 -4.66 -1.66 1.23
C THR A 117 -4.74 -0.61 0.13
N LYS A 118 -3.98 -0.80 -0.96
CA LYS A 118 -3.98 0.09 -2.13
C LYS A 118 -5.27 -0.01 -2.96
N LEU A 119 -5.85 -1.20 -3.08
CA LEU A 119 -7.15 -1.39 -3.72
C LEU A 119 -8.29 -0.68 -2.97
N GLU A 120 -8.36 -0.82 -1.65
CA GLU A 120 -9.35 -0.08 -0.83
C GLU A 120 -9.16 1.44 -0.94
N ALA A 121 -7.91 1.90 -0.98
CA ALA A 121 -7.60 3.31 -1.17
C ALA A 121 -8.05 3.82 -2.54
N PHE A 122 -7.82 3.04 -3.60
CA PHE A 122 -8.29 3.37 -4.94
C PHE A 122 -9.82 3.49 -5.01
N ASP A 123 -10.58 2.62 -4.34
CA ASP A 123 -12.04 2.76 -4.32
C ASP A 123 -12.52 3.98 -3.55
N GLY A 124 -11.87 4.26 -2.42
CA GLY A 124 -12.29 5.33 -1.53
C GLY A 124 -11.99 6.73 -2.06
N ARG A 125 -10.88 6.91 -2.80
CA ARG A 125 -10.40 8.23 -3.25
C ARG A 125 -9.86 8.28 -4.68
N GLY A 126 -9.84 7.16 -5.41
CA GLY A 126 -9.26 7.10 -6.76
C GLY A 126 -10.17 7.63 -7.85
N GLU A 127 -11.45 7.90 -7.56
CA GLU A 127 -12.45 8.48 -8.49
C GLU A 127 -12.57 7.77 -9.86
N GLY A 128 -12.12 6.51 -9.95
CA GLY A 128 -12.06 5.77 -11.21
C GLY A 128 -10.94 6.19 -12.16
N ASP A 129 -9.99 7.02 -11.71
CA ASP A 129 -8.83 7.42 -12.49
C ASP A 129 -7.77 6.31 -12.50
N PHE A 130 -7.85 5.44 -13.52
CA PHE A 130 -6.89 4.36 -13.67
C PHE A 130 -5.48 4.83 -14.02
N LEU A 131 -5.32 5.99 -14.66
CA LEU A 131 -4.04 6.42 -15.22
C LEU A 131 -3.20 7.18 -14.21
N PHE A 132 -3.79 8.09 -13.44
CA PHE A 132 -3.06 8.96 -12.51
C PHE A 132 -3.24 8.55 -11.04
N SER A 133 -3.93 7.44 -10.75
CA SER A 133 -4.00 6.93 -9.38
C SER A 133 -2.61 6.52 -8.86
N HIS A 134 -2.14 7.26 -7.86
CA HIS A 134 -0.93 6.90 -7.12
C HIS A 134 -1.06 5.53 -6.42
N ASP A 135 -2.26 5.15 -5.99
CA ASP A 135 -2.47 3.86 -5.33
C ASP A 135 -2.35 2.69 -6.30
N LEU A 136 -2.86 2.83 -7.52
CA LEU A 136 -2.64 1.84 -8.57
C LEU A 136 -1.18 1.82 -9.02
N GLY A 137 -0.54 2.98 -9.18
CA GLY A 137 0.87 3.05 -9.53
C GLY A 137 1.78 2.33 -8.51
N ASP A 138 1.57 2.60 -7.22
CA ASP A 138 2.31 1.94 -6.15
C ASP A 138 2.04 0.43 -6.12
N LEU A 139 0.79 0.01 -6.32
CA LEU A 139 0.39 -1.39 -6.38
C LEU A 139 1.05 -2.11 -7.57
N LEU A 140 0.98 -1.51 -8.76
CA LEU A 140 1.51 -2.09 -10.00
C LEU A 140 3.03 -2.17 -9.97
N ALA A 141 3.72 -1.20 -9.37
CA ALA A 141 5.16 -1.26 -9.17
C ALA A 141 5.59 -2.46 -8.30
N VAL A 142 4.82 -2.78 -7.25
CA VAL A 142 5.08 -3.98 -6.43
C VAL A 142 4.75 -5.26 -7.18
N VAL A 143 3.69 -5.28 -8.00
CA VAL A 143 3.37 -6.43 -8.84
C VAL A 143 4.47 -6.70 -9.86
N ASP A 144 4.92 -5.67 -10.58
CA ASP A 144 5.99 -5.77 -11.59
C ASP A 144 7.30 -6.25 -10.94
N GLY A 145 7.69 -5.63 -9.83
CA GLY A 145 9.01 -5.78 -9.23
C GLY A 145 9.20 -6.88 -8.18
N ARG A 146 8.20 -7.73 -7.91
CA ARG A 146 8.27 -8.77 -6.88
C ARG A 146 7.83 -10.15 -7.40
N ASP A 147 8.77 -10.94 -7.90
CA ASP A 147 8.47 -12.27 -8.46
C ASP A 147 7.83 -13.24 -7.46
N ALA A 148 8.19 -13.17 -6.18
CA ALA A 148 7.62 -14.01 -5.13
C ALA A 148 6.14 -13.69 -4.82
N LEU A 149 5.61 -12.57 -5.31
CA LEU A 149 4.31 -12.04 -4.91
C LEU A 149 3.16 -13.03 -5.18
N ARG A 150 3.21 -13.76 -6.30
CA ARG A 150 2.20 -14.76 -6.62
C ARG A 150 2.10 -15.83 -5.54
N ASP A 151 3.23 -16.38 -5.11
CA ASP A 151 3.26 -17.42 -4.08
C ASP A 151 2.87 -16.88 -2.71
N GLU A 152 3.26 -15.65 -2.39
CA GLU A 152 2.84 -14.96 -1.17
C GLU A 152 1.33 -14.74 -1.12
N CYS A 153 0.71 -14.31 -2.22
CA CYS A 153 -0.74 -14.21 -2.34
C CYS A 153 -1.42 -15.58 -2.25
N ARG A 154 -0.80 -16.65 -2.79
CA ARG A 154 -1.33 -18.01 -2.72
C ARG A 154 -1.38 -18.55 -1.29
N ILE A 155 -0.32 -18.34 -0.49
CA ILE A 155 -0.26 -18.81 0.90
C ILE A 155 -0.92 -17.86 1.91
N SER A 156 -1.41 -16.71 1.46
CA SER A 156 -2.14 -15.74 2.29
C SER A 156 -3.46 -16.31 2.84
N PRO A 157 -4.03 -15.70 3.90
CA PRO A 157 -5.34 -16.09 4.42
C PRO A 157 -6.41 -16.18 3.31
N PRO A 158 -7.33 -17.15 3.37
CA PRO A 158 -8.32 -17.37 2.32
C PRO A 158 -9.13 -16.13 1.94
N GLU A 159 -9.49 -15.31 2.93
CA GLU A 159 -10.23 -14.05 2.71
C GLU A 159 -9.42 -13.05 1.86
N LEU A 160 -8.14 -12.86 2.18
CA LEU A 160 -7.26 -11.96 1.41
C LEU A 160 -7.06 -12.48 -0.01
N ARG A 161 -6.82 -13.79 -0.16
CA ARG A 161 -6.67 -14.41 -1.48
C ARG A 161 -7.92 -14.25 -2.33
N ALA A 162 -9.10 -14.49 -1.75
CA ALA A 162 -10.37 -14.33 -2.44
C ALA A 162 -10.59 -12.88 -2.87
N TYR A 163 -10.38 -11.93 -1.95
CA TYR A 163 -10.48 -10.50 -2.25
C TYR A 163 -9.56 -10.08 -3.38
N LEU A 164 -8.26 -10.37 -3.29
CA LEU A 164 -7.31 -9.97 -4.33
C LEU A 164 -7.73 -10.53 -5.70
N ALA A 165 -8.09 -11.81 -5.78
CA ALA A 165 -8.54 -12.40 -7.03
C ALA A 165 -9.75 -11.67 -7.63
N GLU A 166 -10.80 -11.45 -6.83
CA GLU A 166 -12.01 -10.73 -7.26
C GLU A 166 -11.68 -9.30 -7.74
N ARG A 167 -10.82 -8.59 -6.99
CA ARG A 167 -10.44 -7.21 -7.33
C ARG A 167 -9.64 -7.12 -8.61
N PHE A 168 -8.66 -7.99 -8.81
CA PHE A 168 -7.89 -8.01 -10.06
C PHE A 168 -8.72 -8.49 -11.25
N GLN A 169 -9.65 -9.43 -11.07
CA GLN A 169 -10.60 -9.79 -12.12
C GLN A 169 -11.46 -8.58 -12.53
N GLY A 170 -11.98 -7.84 -11.56
CA GLY A 170 -12.77 -6.64 -11.81
C GLY A 170 -11.98 -5.52 -12.51
N LEU A 171 -10.70 -5.34 -12.17
CA LEU A 171 -9.83 -4.39 -12.87
C LEU A 171 -9.52 -4.84 -14.30
N LEU A 172 -9.10 -6.10 -14.49
CA LEU A 172 -8.74 -6.65 -15.81
C LEU A 172 -9.93 -6.74 -16.78
N ALA A 173 -11.16 -6.79 -16.26
CA ALA A 173 -12.37 -6.74 -17.08
C ALA A 173 -12.70 -5.33 -17.62
N GLN A 174 -12.01 -4.28 -17.16
CA GLN A 174 -12.27 -2.91 -17.56
C GLN A 174 -11.30 -2.47 -18.68
N PRO A 175 -11.81 -2.13 -19.88
CA PRO A 175 -10.97 -1.63 -20.97
C PRO A 175 -10.14 -0.41 -20.57
N ALA A 176 -10.72 0.53 -19.81
CA ALA A 176 -10.03 1.73 -19.36
C ALA A 176 -8.82 1.43 -18.44
N PHE A 177 -8.90 0.38 -17.62
CA PHE A 177 -7.75 -0.06 -16.83
C PHE A 177 -6.67 -0.68 -17.71
N MET A 178 -7.06 -1.54 -18.66
CA MET A 178 -6.14 -2.15 -19.63
C MET A 178 -5.41 -1.11 -20.48
N ASP A 179 -6.13 -0.08 -20.93
CA ASP A 179 -5.56 1.04 -21.70
C ASP A 179 -4.62 1.91 -20.85
N ALA A 180 -4.82 1.95 -19.53
CA ALA A 180 -3.97 2.71 -18.60
C ALA A 180 -2.69 1.97 -18.19
N LEU A 181 -2.64 0.63 -18.26
CA LEU A 181 -1.49 -0.18 -17.80
C LEU A 181 -0.13 0.26 -18.34
N PRO A 182 0.05 0.54 -19.65
CA PRO A 182 1.35 0.99 -20.18
C PRO A 182 1.82 2.31 -19.56
N GLY A 183 0.89 3.16 -19.12
CA GLY A 183 1.17 4.45 -18.49
C GLY A 183 1.74 4.34 -17.07
N HIS A 184 1.62 3.18 -16.43
CA HIS A 184 2.25 2.88 -15.13
C HIS A 184 3.69 2.39 -15.25
N LEU A 185 4.15 2.11 -16.47
CA LEU A 185 5.53 1.78 -16.76
C LEU A 185 6.27 3.01 -17.28
N PRO A 186 7.58 3.15 -17.00
CA PRO A 186 8.38 4.18 -17.66
C PRO A 186 8.29 4.08 -19.18
N GLY A 187 8.34 5.22 -19.87
CA GLY A 187 8.15 5.30 -21.32
C GLY A 187 9.32 4.81 -22.17
N ASP A 188 10.44 4.39 -21.57
CA ASP A 188 11.57 3.83 -22.32
C ASP A 188 11.26 2.41 -22.83
N ALA A 189 11.90 2.03 -23.94
CA ALA A 189 11.60 0.77 -24.62
C ALA A 189 11.80 -0.46 -23.72
N ALA A 190 12.87 -0.48 -22.92
CA ALA A 190 13.16 -1.61 -22.04
C ALA A 190 12.10 -1.75 -20.94
N SER A 191 11.55 -0.65 -20.44
CA SER A 191 10.44 -0.68 -19.49
C SER A 191 9.13 -1.13 -20.10
N GLN A 192 8.81 -0.68 -21.32
CA GLN A 192 7.60 -1.09 -22.01
C GLN A 192 7.60 -2.58 -22.40
N GLU A 193 8.78 -3.18 -22.60
CA GLU A 193 8.92 -4.63 -22.81
C GLU A 193 8.47 -5.48 -21.60
N ARG A 194 8.32 -4.89 -20.41
CA ARG A 194 7.81 -5.59 -19.21
C ARG A 194 6.30 -5.74 -19.19
N LEU A 195 5.55 -4.99 -20.01
CA LEU A 195 4.09 -4.98 -19.99
C LEU A 195 3.45 -6.39 -20.11
N PRO A 196 3.91 -7.29 -21.01
CA PRO A 196 3.36 -8.64 -21.08
C PRO A 196 3.57 -9.46 -19.79
N ASP A 197 4.72 -9.31 -19.12
CA ASP A 197 5.02 -10.01 -17.86
C ASP A 197 4.17 -9.44 -16.71
N LEU A 198 4.07 -8.12 -16.60
CA LEU A 198 3.16 -7.46 -15.66
C LEU A 198 1.72 -7.97 -15.84
N LEU A 199 1.23 -8.03 -17.08
CA LEU A 199 -0.10 -8.54 -17.38
C LEU A 199 -0.25 -10.02 -17.00
N ALA A 200 0.77 -10.85 -17.22
CA ALA A 200 0.77 -12.24 -16.79
C ALA A 200 0.71 -12.38 -15.25
N LYS A 201 1.47 -11.55 -14.52
CA LYS A 201 1.45 -11.49 -13.05
C LYS A 201 0.07 -11.07 -12.52
N LEU A 202 -0.55 -10.05 -13.12
CA LEU A 202 -1.91 -9.61 -12.78
C LEU A 202 -2.94 -10.73 -12.99
N ASN A 203 -2.91 -11.39 -14.15
CA ASN A 203 -3.78 -12.54 -14.44
C ASN A 203 -3.55 -13.71 -13.47
N ALA A 204 -2.30 -13.96 -13.07
CA ALA A 204 -1.99 -15.00 -12.10
C ALA A 204 -2.59 -14.72 -10.72
N ILE A 205 -2.61 -13.45 -10.28
CA ILE A 205 -3.27 -13.05 -9.03
C ILE A 205 -4.80 -13.14 -9.18
N ALA A 206 -5.35 -12.68 -10.31
CA ALA A 206 -6.77 -12.82 -10.64
C ALA A 206 -7.24 -14.29 -10.65
N GLY A 207 -6.34 -15.22 -10.99
CA GLY A 207 -6.59 -16.66 -11.04
C GLY A 207 -6.45 -17.42 -9.72
N LEU A 208 -6.15 -16.76 -8.58
CA LEU A 208 -5.88 -17.45 -7.30
C LEU A 208 -7.06 -18.24 -6.71
N GLN A 209 -8.27 -18.07 -7.23
CA GLN A 209 -9.46 -18.83 -6.81
C GLN A 209 -9.70 -20.10 -7.65
N LEU A 210 -8.96 -20.30 -8.73
CA LEU A 210 -9.11 -21.49 -9.58
C LEU A 210 -8.24 -22.63 -9.01
N PRO A 211 -8.81 -23.84 -8.82
CA PRO A 211 -8.04 -25.03 -8.44
C PRO A 211 -7.04 -25.44 -9.53
#